data_AF-A0A1I0Y083-F1
#
_entry.id   AF-A0A1I0Y083-F1
#
_cell.length_a   1.000
_cell.length_b   1.000
_cell.length_c   1.000
_cell.angle_alpha   90.00
_cell.angle_beta   90.00
_cell.angle_gamma   90.00
#
_symmetry.space_group_name_H-M   'P 1'
#
loop_
_entity.id
_entity.type
_entity.pdbx_description
1 polymer ?
#
loop_
_entity_poly.entity_id
_entity_poly.type
_entity_poly.pdbx_seq_one_letter_code
_entity_poly.pdbx_strand_id
1 'polypeptide(L)'
;MALVGTPGVYATVLKKTSEINKNLFVTASSSLGGSKVHIITKHIFPYVKGNLSVLFVKEIILVLGLIGQLGIFDTFLGGTIKRETPPYIHISETHEWAGIVGQWRGFIYGSQWILFFPLCAYIVLLLGFYLISRGLEQKQRKTFYKVPYL
;
A
#
# COMPACT_ATOMS: atom_id res chain seq x y z
N MET A 1 10.68 3.22 5.74
CA MET A 1 9.44 2.77 5.08
C MET A 1 9.31 1.24 5.03
N ALA A 2 10.31 0.49 4.56
CA ALA A 2 10.24 -0.99 4.53
C ALA A 2 9.90 -1.64 5.89
N LEU A 3 10.47 -1.14 7.00
CA LEU A 3 10.21 -1.67 8.35
C LEU A 3 8.78 -1.40 8.87
N VAL A 4 8.08 -0.40 8.34
CA VAL A 4 6.71 -0.04 8.78
C VAL A 4 5.65 -0.85 8.03
N GLY A 5 5.91 -1.16 6.75
CA GLY A 5 4.99 -1.92 5.90
C GLY A 5 5.03 -3.43 6.11
N THR A 6 6.20 -3.98 6.45
CA THR A 6 6.40 -5.44 6.57
C THR A 6 5.48 -6.13 7.60
N PRO A 7 5.17 -5.57 8.78
CA PRO A 7 4.29 -6.24 9.74
C PRO A 7 2.85 -6.38 9.24
N GLY A 8 2.33 -5.38 8.52
CA GLY A 8 0.96 -5.39 8.01
C GLY A 8 0.75 -6.44 6.91
N VAL A 9 1.71 -6.53 5.99
CA VAL A 9 1.73 -7.57 4.96
C VAL A 9 1.92 -8.94 5.60
N TYR A 10 2.86 -9.08 6.54
CA TYR A 10 3.12 -10.33 7.26
C TYR A 10 1.87 -10.84 7.99
N ALA A 11 1.21 -10.00 8.78
CA ALA A 11 0.01 -10.38 9.51
C ALA A 11 -1.13 -10.82 8.58
N THR A 12 -1.29 -10.15 7.44
CA THR A 12 -2.33 -10.49 6.46
C THR A 12 -2.02 -11.82 5.76
N VAL A 13 -0.77 -12.04 5.37
CA VAL A 13 -0.32 -13.31 4.76
C VAL A 13 -0.43 -14.46 5.76
N LEU A 14 -0.04 -14.25 7.02
CA LEU A 14 -0.15 -15.22 8.10
C LEU A 14 -1.60 -15.63 8.32
N LYS A 15 -2.50 -14.66 8.44
CA LYS A 15 -3.94 -14.90 8.63
C LYS A 15 -4.54 -15.72 7.48
N LYS A 16 -4.26 -15.34 6.23
CA LYS A 16 -4.73 -16.08 5.05
C LYS A 16 -4.15 -17.49 4.96
N THR A 17 -2.87 -17.65 5.29
CA THR A 17 -2.22 -18.96 5.32
C THR A 17 -2.84 -19.87 6.39
N SER A 18 -3.10 -19.33 7.59
CA SER A 18 -3.76 -20.06 8.68
C SER A 18 -5.18 -20.48 8.31
N GLU A 19 -5.90 -19.64 7.57
CA GLU A 19 -7.24 -19.94 7.05
C GLU A 19 -7.20 -21.07 6.00
N ILE A 20 -6.30 -20.99 5.02
CA ILE A 20 -6.13 -22.02 3.99
C ILE A 20 -5.72 -23.37 4.59
N ASN A 21 -4.88 -23.36 5.62
CA ASN A 21 -4.41 -24.57 6.28
C ASN A 21 -5.53 -25.37 6.98
N LYS A 22 -6.71 -24.76 7.21
CA LYS A 22 -7.88 -25.42 7.79
C LYS A 22 -8.77 -26.13 6.75
N ASN A 23 -8.50 -25.96 5.45
CA ASN A 23 -9.33 -26.54 4.40
C ASN A 23 -9.10 -28.06 4.24
N LEU A 24 -10.16 -28.78 3.89
CA LEU A 24 -10.14 -30.25 3.77
C LEU A 24 -9.08 -30.77 2.77
N PHE A 25 -8.78 -30.04 1.69
CA PHE A 25 -7.76 -30.47 0.74
C PHE A 25 -6.35 -30.51 1.35
N VAL A 26 -6.06 -29.64 2.31
CA VAL A 26 -4.77 -29.62 3.02
C VAL A 26 -4.70 -30.82 3.97
N THR A 27 -5.77 -31.06 4.73
CA THR A 27 -5.87 -32.22 5.63
C THR A 27 -5.77 -33.53 4.84
N ALA A 28 -6.47 -33.66 3.71
CA ALA A 28 -6.42 -34.84 2.86
C ALA A 28 -5.01 -35.07 2.27
N SER A 29 -4.36 -34.01 1.77
CA SER A 29 -2.97 -34.11 1.25
C SER A 29 -1.99 -34.54 2.35
N SER A 30 -2.15 -34.04 3.58
CA SER A 30 -1.34 -34.48 4.72
C SER A 30 -1.60 -35.93 5.11
N SER A 31 -2.85 -36.40 5.10
CA SER A 31 -3.21 -37.80 5.40
C SER A 31 -2.71 -38.78 4.34
N LEU A 32 -2.55 -38.33 3.09
CA LEU A 32 -1.97 -39.10 1.99
C LEU A 32 -0.43 -39.12 2.00
N GLY A 33 0.22 -38.58 3.04
CA GLY A 33 1.68 -38.57 3.18
C GLY A 33 2.38 -37.40 2.48
N GLY A 34 1.66 -36.34 2.12
CA GLY A 34 2.25 -35.13 1.52
C GLY A 34 3.24 -34.43 2.47
N SER A 35 4.44 -34.10 1.98
CA SER A 35 5.43 -33.35 2.76
C SER A 35 5.00 -31.88 2.96
N LYS A 36 5.43 -31.25 4.07
CA LYS A 36 5.10 -29.85 4.37
C LYS A 36 5.48 -28.89 3.24
N VAL A 37 6.64 -29.11 2.60
CA VAL A 37 7.13 -28.29 1.48
C VAL A 37 6.25 -28.47 0.23
N HIS A 38 5.81 -29.70 -0.05
CA HIS A 38 4.88 -29.97 -1.15
C HIS A 38 3.54 -29.27 -0.92
N ILE A 39 2.98 -29.36 0.28
CA ILE A 39 1.72 -28.70 0.65
C ILE A 39 1.84 -27.18 0.49
N ILE A 40 2.91 -26.58 0.99
CA ILE A 40 3.12 -25.13 0.90
C ILE A 40 3.23 -24.69 -0.57
N THR A 41 4.09 -25.32 -1.36
CA THR A 41 4.39 -24.87 -2.73
C THR A 41 3.27 -25.18 -3.71
N LYS A 42 2.63 -26.35 -3.59
CA LYS A 42 1.61 -26.82 -4.54
C LYS A 42 0.20 -26.41 -4.16
N HIS A 43 -0.12 -26.33 -2.86
CA HIS A 43 -1.48 -26.11 -2.38
C HIS A 43 -1.70 -24.75 -1.71
N ILE A 44 -0.70 -24.14 -1.06
CA ILE A 44 -0.90 -22.86 -0.34
C ILE A 44 -0.44 -21.66 -1.19
N PHE A 45 0.76 -21.73 -1.75
CA PHE A 45 1.39 -20.63 -2.49
C PHE A 45 0.57 -20.13 -3.68
N PRO A 46 -0.06 -20.99 -4.52
CA PRO A 46 -0.87 -20.51 -5.64
C PRO A 46 -2.05 -19.64 -5.20
N TYR A 47 -2.66 -19.96 -4.05
CA TYR A 47 -3.78 -19.22 -3.47
C TYR A 47 -3.35 -17.89 -2.85
N VAL A 48 -2.19 -17.87 -2.20
CA VAL A 48 -1.66 -16.64 -1.59
C VAL A 48 -1.12 -15.68 -2.66
N LYS A 49 -0.51 -16.19 -3.74
CA LYS A 49 0.10 -15.38 -4.81
C LYS A 49 -0.87 -14.38 -5.44
N GLY A 50 -2.14 -14.76 -5.64
CA GLY A 50 -3.17 -13.82 -6.09
C GLY A 50 -3.27 -12.64 -5.13
N ASN A 51 -3.55 -12.91 -3.85
CA ASN A 51 -3.71 -11.89 -2.83
C ASN A 51 -2.49 -10.97 -2.65
N LEU A 52 -1.27 -11.46 -2.92
CA LEU A 52 -0.05 -10.64 -2.84
C LEU A 52 -0.08 -9.43 -3.77
N SER A 53 -0.63 -9.54 -4.98
CA SER A 53 -0.72 -8.39 -5.88
C SER A 53 -1.66 -7.31 -5.37
N VAL A 54 -2.78 -7.69 -4.73
CA VAL A 54 -3.69 -6.72 -4.09
C VAL A 54 -3.02 -6.06 -2.90
N LEU A 55 -2.34 -6.85 -2.07
CA LEU A 55 -1.58 -6.36 -0.91
C LEU A 55 -0.51 -5.36 -1.32
N PHE A 56 0.21 -5.62 -2.41
CA PHE A 56 1.23 -4.73 -2.94
C PHE A 56 0.65 -3.35 -3.32
N VAL A 57 -0.49 -3.32 -4.02
CA VAL A 57 -1.14 -2.04 -4.36
C VAL A 57 -1.65 -1.33 -3.10
N LYS A 58 -2.17 -2.06 -2.12
CA LYS A 58 -2.59 -1.48 -0.82
C LYS A 58 -1.41 -0.86 -0.07
N GLU A 59 -0.24 -1.49 -0.12
CA GLU A 59 0.97 -0.97 0.49
C GLU A 59 1.41 0.35 -0.18
N ILE A 60 1.32 0.45 -1.50
CA ILE A 60 1.60 1.71 -2.22
C ILE A 60 0.68 2.83 -1.73
N ILE A 61 -0.62 2.57 -1.59
CA ILE A 61 -1.59 3.56 -1.08
C ILE A 61 -1.22 4.00 0.34
N LEU A 62 -0.86 3.05 1.19
CA LEU A 62 -0.48 3.31 2.58
C LEU A 62 0.79 4.16 2.64
N VAL A 63 1.83 3.80 1.87
CA VAL A 63 3.09 4.54 1.80
C VAL A 63 2.86 5.95 1.27
N LEU A 64 2.07 6.10 0.19
CA LEU A 64 1.70 7.43 -0.32
C LEU A 64 1.00 8.22 0.79
N GLY A 65 -0.06 7.67 1.40
CA GLY A 65 -0.78 8.34 2.49
C GLY A 65 0.13 8.81 3.63
N LEU A 66 1.09 7.98 4.05
CA LEU A 66 2.08 8.34 5.07
C LEU A 66 2.98 9.50 4.62
N ILE A 67 3.47 9.48 3.37
CA ILE A 67 4.28 10.58 2.82
C ILE A 67 3.46 11.88 2.80
N GLY A 68 2.18 11.81 2.41
CA GLY A 68 1.26 12.94 2.48
C GLY A 68 1.09 13.50 3.89
N GLN A 69 0.93 12.63 4.88
CA GLN A 69 0.83 13.03 6.30
C GLN A 69 2.13 13.64 6.83
N LEU A 70 3.28 13.11 6.43
CA LEU A 70 4.60 13.65 6.80
C LEU A 70 4.83 15.07 6.28
N GLY A 71 4.27 15.40 5.10
CA GLY A 71 4.30 16.76 4.55
C GLY A 71 3.62 17.80 5.45
N ILE A 72 2.71 17.41 6.34
CA ILE A 72 2.09 18.29 7.34
C ILE A 72 3.09 18.71 8.43
N PHE A 73 4.03 17.80 8.76
CA PHE A 73 5.09 18.01 9.76
C PHE A 73 6.38 18.58 9.14
N ASP A 74 6.27 19.18 7.95
CA ASP A 74 7.40 19.75 7.19
C ASP A 74 8.56 18.73 7.01
N THR A 75 8.22 17.44 7.00
CA THR A 75 9.16 16.32 6.82
C THR A 75 8.93 15.75 5.43
N PHE A 76 9.91 15.99 4.57
CA PHE A 76 9.80 15.67 3.15
C PHE A 76 10.56 14.39 2.79
N LEU A 77 10.07 13.71 1.75
CA LEU A 77 10.73 12.51 1.27
C LEU A 77 12.07 12.93 0.63
N GLY A 78 13.16 12.24 0.96
CA GLY A 78 14.47 12.53 0.36
C GLY A 78 15.24 13.69 0.98
N GLY A 79 14.67 14.43 1.95
CA GLY A 79 15.37 15.46 2.71
C GLY A 79 14.63 16.79 2.76
N THR A 80 14.97 17.62 3.75
CA THR A 80 14.33 18.93 3.95
C THR A 80 15.40 20.00 4.09
N ILE A 81 15.43 20.95 3.16
CA ILE A 81 16.25 22.15 3.26
C ILE A 81 15.49 23.16 4.09
N LYS A 82 16.16 23.71 5.11
CA LYS A 82 15.67 24.88 5.82
C LYS A 82 16.31 26.11 5.19
N ARG A 83 15.50 27.03 4.69
CA ARG A 83 16.01 28.33 4.26
C ARG A 83 16.28 29.19 5.51
N GLU A 84 17.55 29.53 5.74
CA GLU A 84 17.96 30.36 6.89
C GLU A 84 17.73 31.87 6.66
N THR A 85 17.42 32.27 5.43
CA THR A 85 17.05 33.65 5.08
C THR A 85 15.53 33.83 5.09
N PRO A 86 15.01 34.95 5.61
CA PRO A 86 13.57 35.25 5.55
C PRO A 86 13.04 35.25 4.10
N PRO A 87 11.85 34.66 3.83
CA PRO A 87 11.00 33.92 4.77
C PRO A 87 11.55 32.52 5.09
N TYR A 88 11.49 32.13 6.36
CA TYR A 88 11.88 30.79 6.82
C TYR A 88 10.91 29.74 6.26
N ILE A 89 11.32 29.06 5.19
CA ILE A 89 10.55 28.03 4.52
C ILE A 89 11.33 26.72 4.51
N HIS A 90 10.59 25.63 4.70
CA HIS A 90 11.10 24.27 4.54
C HIS A 90 10.84 23.86 3.10
N ILE A 91 11.89 23.52 2.35
CA ILE A 91 11.81 23.12 0.95
C ILE A 91 12.17 21.65 0.85
N SER A 92 11.42 20.88 0.07
CA SER A 92 11.81 19.51 -0.26
C SER A 92 12.94 19.52 -1.29
N GLU A 93 14.00 18.79 -0.99
CA GLU A 93 15.11 18.53 -1.93
C GLU A 93 14.62 17.84 -3.20
N THR A 94 13.81 16.79 -3.06
CA THR A 94 13.41 15.98 -4.22
C THR A 94 12.19 16.52 -4.95
N HIS A 95 11.62 17.64 -4.47
CA HIS A 95 10.44 18.27 -5.06
C HIS A 95 9.28 17.28 -5.30
N GLU A 96 9.13 16.31 -4.41
CA GLU A 96 8.04 15.35 -4.48
C GLU A 96 6.70 16.03 -4.22
N TRP A 97 5.63 15.44 -4.76
CA TRP A 97 4.31 16.07 -4.81
C TRP A 97 3.74 16.40 -3.42
N ALA A 98 3.92 15.50 -2.44
CA ALA A 98 3.54 15.77 -1.05
C ALA A 98 4.37 16.89 -0.42
N GLY A 99 5.65 16.99 -0.78
CA GLY A 99 6.54 18.06 -0.33
C GLY A 99 6.17 19.41 -0.91
N ILE A 100 5.70 19.47 -2.16
CA ILE A 100 5.16 20.68 -2.76
C ILE A 100 3.89 21.12 -2.01
N VAL A 101 2.99 20.19 -1.69
CA VAL A 101 1.79 20.50 -0.90
C VAL A 101 2.15 21.01 0.50
N GLY A 102 3.10 20.37 1.19
CA GLY A 102 3.56 20.80 2.51
C GLY A 102 4.23 22.18 2.50
N GLN A 103 5.13 22.42 1.53
CA GLN A 103 5.83 23.70 1.33
C GLN A 103 4.89 24.90 1.21
N TRP A 104 3.84 24.77 0.39
CA TRP A 104 2.96 25.88 0.06
C TRP A 104 1.75 25.98 1.01
N ARG A 105 1.67 25.15 2.06
CA ARG A 105 0.54 25.15 3.01
C ARG A 105 0.38 26.49 3.74
N GLY A 106 1.46 27.24 3.95
CA GLY A 106 1.42 28.56 4.60
C GLY A 106 0.86 29.68 3.72
N PHE A 107 0.80 29.48 2.40
CA PHE A 107 0.40 30.49 1.43
C PHE A 107 -1.12 30.51 1.14
N ILE A 108 -1.92 29.90 2.02
CA ILE A 108 -3.39 29.83 1.92
C ILE A 108 -4.06 31.21 1.85
N TYR A 109 -3.44 32.27 2.37
CA TYR A 109 -4.04 33.61 2.35
C TYR A 109 -3.69 34.43 1.10
N GLY A 110 -2.65 34.05 0.33
CA GLY A 110 -2.20 34.80 -0.84
C GLY A 110 -2.45 34.08 -2.16
N SER A 111 -1.90 32.87 -2.31
CA SER A 111 -1.84 32.16 -3.59
C SER A 111 -2.40 30.74 -3.47
N GLN A 112 -3.67 30.63 -3.09
CA GLN A 112 -4.38 29.36 -2.86
C GLN A 112 -4.27 28.36 -4.00
N TRP A 113 -4.25 28.84 -5.23
CA TRP A 113 -4.17 28.02 -6.45
C TRP A 113 -2.91 27.16 -6.51
N ILE A 114 -1.77 27.68 -6.01
CA ILE A 114 -0.48 26.97 -6.01
C ILE A 114 -0.54 25.71 -5.15
N LEU A 115 -1.32 25.74 -4.07
CA LEU A 115 -1.55 24.59 -3.21
C LEU A 115 -2.63 23.66 -3.78
N PHE A 116 -3.70 24.22 -4.34
CA PHE A 116 -4.89 23.47 -4.74
C PHE A 116 -4.61 22.46 -5.88
N PHE A 117 -3.90 22.87 -6.93
CA PHE A 117 -3.58 21.99 -8.06
C PHE A 117 -2.79 20.73 -7.66
N PRO A 118 -1.62 20.83 -7.00
CA PRO A 118 -0.86 19.65 -6.59
C PRO A 118 -1.61 18.80 -5.57
N LEU A 119 -2.40 19.43 -4.67
CA LEU A 119 -3.25 18.69 -3.73
C LEU A 119 -4.32 17.87 -4.47
N CYS A 120 -5.06 18.48 -5.39
CA CYS A 120 -6.08 17.79 -6.18
C CYS A 120 -5.47 16.65 -7.00
N ALA A 121 -4.33 16.91 -7.66
CA ALA A 121 -3.65 15.89 -8.45
C ALA A 121 -3.16 14.72 -7.58
N TYR A 122 -2.68 15.00 -6.36
CA TYR A 122 -2.30 13.98 -5.39
C TYR A 122 -3.49 13.15 -4.89
N ILE A 123 -4.64 13.79 -4.63
CA ILE A 123 -5.88 13.10 -4.27
C ILE A 123 -6.35 12.20 -5.42
N VAL A 124 -6.32 12.69 -6.66
CA VAL A 124 -6.68 11.89 -7.85
C VAL A 124 -5.75 10.69 -8.00
N LEU A 125 -4.44 10.85 -7.76
CA LEU A 125 -3.48 9.74 -7.77
C LEU A 125 -3.84 8.67 -6.73
N LEU A 126 -4.10 9.08 -5.48
CA LEU A 126 -4.52 8.17 -4.40
C LEU A 126 -5.84 7.45 -4.74
N LEU A 127 -6.82 8.17 -5.26
CA LEU A 127 -8.09 7.60 -5.71
C LEU A 127 -7.89 6.61 -6.85
N GLY A 128 -7.01 6.89 -7.80
CA GLY A 128 -6.66 5.98 -8.89
C GLY A 128 -6.12 4.65 -8.37
N PHE A 129 -5.12 4.69 -7.49
CA PHE A 129 -4.59 3.48 -6.86
C PHE A 129 -5.63 2.75 -6.02
N TYR A 130 -6.48 3.49 -5.30
CA TYR A 130 -7.58 2.91 -4.52
C TYR A 130 -8.58 2.14 -5.38
N LEU A 131 -8.99 2.72 -6.51
CA LEU A 131 -9.88 2.07 -7.47
C LEU A 131 -9.23 0.83 -8.09
N ILE A 132 -7.94 0.91 -8.45
CA ILE A 132 -7.17 -0.25 -8.93
C ILE A 132 -7.15 -1.35 -7.89
N SER A 133 -6.86 -1.02 -6.62
CA SER A 133 -6.84 -1.98 -5.51
C SER A 133 -8.20 -2.68 -5.35
N ARG A 134 -9.29 -1.91 -5.34
CA ARG A 134 -10.67 -2.45 -5.29
C ARG A 134 -10.99 -3.33 -6.50
N GLY A 135 -10.58 -2.91 -7.70
CA GLY A 135 -10.79 -3.67 -8.94
C GLY A 135 -10.06 -5.02 -8.93
N LEU A 136 -8.80 -5.04 -8.50
CA LEU A 136 -8.03 -6.28 -8.34
C LEU A 136 -8.66 -7.19 -7.28
N GLU A 137 -9.08 -6.63 -6.15
CA GLU A 137 -9.74 -7.38 -5.08
C GLU A 137 -11.06 -8.01 -5.55
N GLN A 138 -11.86 -7.27 -6.32
CA GLN A 138 -13.09 -7.79 -6.91
C GLN A 138 -12.83 -8.88 -7.95
N LYS A 139 -11.81 -8.72 -8.79
CA LYS A 139 -11.39 -9.74 -9.76
C LYS A 139 -11.00 -11.04 -9.06
N GLN A 140 -10.21 -10.95 -7.99
CA GLN A 140 -9.80 -12.12 -7.21
C GLN A 140 -11.00 -12.80 -6.57
N ARG A 141 -11.86 -12.03 -5.91
CA ARG A 141 -13.08 -12.57 -5.31
C ARG A 141 -13.94 -13.34 -6.33
N LYS A 142 -14.11 -12.81 -7.54
CA LYS A 142 -14.83 -13.52 -8.63
C LYS A 142 -14.14 -14.81 -9.07
N THR A 143 -12.81 -14.84 -9.13
CA THR A 143 -12.06 -16.07 -9.42
C THR A 143 -12.30 -17.12 -8.35
N PHE A 144 -12.28 -16.74 -7.07
CA PHE A 144 -12.59 -17.66 -5.95
C PHE A 144 -14.01 -18.21 -6.00
N TYR A 145 -15.02 -17.39 -6.33
CA TYR A 145 -16.42 -17.87 -6.44
C TYR A 145 -16.67 -18.79 -7.63
N LYS A 146 -15.87 -18.73 -8.70
CA LYS A 146 -16.02 -19.60 -9.88
C LYS A 146 -15.48 -21.02 -9.68
N VAL A 147 -14.70 -21.27 -8.63
CA VAL A 147 -14.19 -22.61 -8.27
C VAL A 147 -14.68 -22.99 -6.86
N PRO A 148 -15.98 -23.34 -6.70
CA PRO A 148 -16.59 -23.59 -5.39
C PRO A 148 -16.25 -24.97 -4.77
N TYR A 149 -15.37 -25.77 -5.40
CA TYR A 149 -15.06 -27.15 -4.98
C TYR A 149 -13.57 -27.41 -4.70
N LEU A 150 -12.82 -26.37 -4.33
CA LEU A 150 -11.52 -26.47 -3.65
C LEU A 150 -11.60 -25.72 -2.32
#